data_AF-A0A450XP19-F1
#
_entry.id   AF-A0A450XP19-F1
#
_cell.length_a   1.000
_cell.length_b   1.000
_cell.length_c   1.000
_cell.angle_alpha   90.00
_cell.angle_beta   90.00
_cell.angle_gamma   90.00
#
_symmetry.space_group_name_H-M   'P 1'
#
loop_
_entity.id
_entity.type
_entity.pdbx_description
1 polymer ?
#
loop_
_entity_poly.entity_id
_entity_poly.type
_entity_poly.pdbx_seq_one_letter_code
_entity_poly.pdbx_strand_id
1 'polypeptide(L)'
;MSYITQAGELITRFGEEEITQLAGDDAGGIDAAVVAVATADTDALMDGYLMVRYQLPFTETPPLLLPVAANIARHFLYADQSVKLVEERYQDAG
;
A
#
# COMPACT_ATOMS: atom_id res chain seq x y z
N MET A 1 -6.18 -11.48 4.43
CA MET A 1 -7.28 -10.67 5.02
C MET A 1 -6.91 -9.22 4.81
N SER A 2 -7.86 -8.29 4.64
CA SER A 2 -7.48 -6.89 4.40
C SER A 2 -7.43 -6.08 5.69
N TYR A 3 -6.24 -5.63 6.08
CA TYR A 3 -6.01 -4.75 7.23
C TYR A 3 -6.20 -3.27 6.88
N ILE A 4 -6.16 -2.96 5.58
CA ILE A 4 -6.52 -1.67 5.00
C ILE A 4 -7.45 -1.96 3.84
N THR A 5 -8.72 -1.63 4.00
CA THR A 5 -9.72 -2.08 3.04
C THR A 5 -9.76 -1.22 1.78
N GLN A 6 -9.28 0.03 1.82
CA GLN A 6 -9.40 0.97 0.69
C GLN A 6 -8.30 2.04 0.66
N ALA A 7 -8.08 2.59 -0.54
CA ALA A 7 -7.34 3.84 -0.77
C ALA A 7 -7.84 4.98 0.15
N GLY A 8 -9.13 5.00 0.50
CA GLY A 8 -9.72 5.99 1.41
C GLY A 8 -9.06 6.06 2.79
N GLU A 9 -8.59 4.94 3.35
CA GLU A 9 -7.89 4.93 4.65
C GLU A 9 -6.47 5.50 4.52
N LEU A 10 -5.81 5.24 3.40
CA LEU A 10 -4.51 5.84 3.08
C LEU A 10 -4.65 7.35 2.82
N ILE A 11 -5.65 7.76 2.03
CA ILE A 11 -5.98 9.16 1.75
C ILE A 11 -6.33 9.91 3.03
N THR A 12 -7.16 9.31 3.90
CA THR A 12 -7.53 9.92 5.19
C THR A 12 -6.31 10.15 6.09
N ARG A 13 -5.30 9.29 6.00
CA ARG A 13 -4.11 9.34 6.85
C ARG A 13 -2.98 10.20 6.29
N PHE A 14 -2.78 10.17 4.98
CA PHE A 14 -1.61 10.77 4.31
C PHE A 14 -1.96 11.90 3.35
N GLY A 15 -3.24 12.05 3.01
CA GLY A 15 -3.73 13.02 2.05
C GLY A 15 -3.84 12.45 0.64
N GLU A 16 -4.78 12.98 -0.13
CA GLU A 16 -5.03 12.55 -1.50
C GLU A 16 -3.85 12.86 -2.42
N GLU A 17 -3.29 14.07 -2.32
CA GLU A 17 -2.15 14.51 -3.12
C GLU A 17 -0.96 13.56 -3.03
N GLU A 18 -0.63 13.10 -1.81
CA GLU A 18 0.47 12.15 -1.62
C GLU A 18 0.15 10.79 -2.25
N ILE A 19 -1.04 10.24 -2.00
CA ILE A 19 -1.39 8.93 -2.54
C ILE A 19 -1.49 8.97 -4.07
N THR A 20 -1.99 10.06 -4.66
CA THR A 20 -1.97 10.28 -6.11
C THR A 20 -0.55 10.43 -6.65
N GLN A 21 0.39 11.02 -5.89
CA GLN A 21 1.79 11.05 -6.33
C GLN A 21 2.41 9.65 -6.37
N LEU A 22 2.10 8.80 -5.38
CA LEU A 22 2.71 7.48 -5.24
C LEU A 22 2.04 6.39 -6.09
N ALA A 23 0.72 6.48 -6.23
CA ALA A 23 -0.12 5.53 -6.92
C ALA A 23 -0.93 6.22 -8.02
N GLY A 24 -0.35 7.21 -8.70
CA GLY A 24 -1.02 7.95 -9.76
C GLY A 24 -1.26 7.11 -11.01
N ASP A 25 -2.36 7.38 -11.71
CA ASP A 25 -2.59 6.92 -13.07
C ASP A 25 -2.24 8.02 -14.11
N ASP A 26 -2.22 7.65 -15.39
CA ASP A 26 -1.92 8.58 -16.50
C ASP A 26 -2.99 9.68 -16.66
N ALA A 27 -4.15 9.56 -16.01
CA ALA A 27 -5.23 10.53 -16.02
C ALA A 27 -5.19 11.50 -14.81
N GLY A 28 -4.19 11.37 -13.93
CA GLY A 28 -4.04 12.18 -12.71
C GLY A 28 -4.93 11.76 -11.55
N GLY A 29 -5.55 10.58 -11.63
CA GLY A 29 -6.26 9.92 -10.55
C GLY A 29 -5.38 8.94 -9.79
N ILE A 30 -5.96 8.25 -8.80
CA ILE A 30 -5.29 7.17 -8.07
C ILE A 30 -5.54 5.85 -8.82
N ASP A 31 -4.45 5.21 -9.26
CA ASP A 31 -4.44 3.85 -9.78
C ASP A 31 -4.78 2.86 -8.66
N ALA A 32 -6.03 2.39 -8.69
CA ALA A 32 -6.55 1.41 -7.74
C ALA A 32 -5.80 0.07 -7.80
N ALA A 33 -5.20 -0.30 -8.93
CA ALA A 33 -4.44 -1.55 -9.06
C ALA A 33 -3.12 -1.46 -8.28
N VAL A 34 -2.40 -0.33 -8.38
CA VAL A 34 -1.17 -0.09 -7.61
C VAL A 34 -1.47 -0.10 -6.11
N VAL A 35 -2.56 0.56 -5.69
CA VAL A 35 -2.98 0.52 -4.28
C VAL A 35 -3.34 -0.89 -3.83
N ALA A 36 -4.04 -1.67 -4.67
CA ALA A 36 -4.44 -3.03 -4.36
C ALA A 36 -3.25 -3.99 -4.20
N VAL A 37 -2.19 -3.82 -5.01
CA VAL A 37 -0.94 -4.59 -4.85
C VAL A 37 -0.27 -4.24 -3.53
N ALA A 38 -0.11 -2.95 -3.23
CA ALA A 38 0.53 -2.51 -1.99
C ALA A 38 -0.23 -2.96 -0.73
N THR A 39 -1.57 -2.97 -0.75
CA THR A 39 -2.36 -3.51 0.37
C THR A 39 -2.26 -5.02 0.46
N ALA A 40 -2.25 -5.76 -0.65
CA ALA A 40 -2.05 -7.21 -0.63
C ALA A 40 -0.69 -7.62 -0.04
N ASP A 41 0.39 -6.92 -0.40
CA ASP A 41 1.72 -7.16 0.15
C ASP A 41 1.80 -6.80 1.64
N THR A 42 1.13 -5.73 2.05
CA THR A 42 0.97 -5.35 3.45
C THR A 42 0.25 -6.44 4.24
N ASP A 43 -0.85 -6.95 3.69
CA ASP A 43 -1.65 -7.99 4.31
C ASP A 43 -0.83 -9.27 4.49
N ALA A 44 -0.10 -9.70 3.46
CA ALA A 44 0.78 -10.87 3.52
C ALA A 44 1.89 -10.71 4.58
N LEU A 45 2.50 -9.53 4.65
CA LEU A 45 3.53 -9.24 5.66
C LEU A 45 2.96 -9.29 7.08
N MET A 46 1.80 -8.67 7.30
CA MET A 46 1.14 -8.64 8.60
C MET A 46 0.65 -10.02 9.03
N ASP A 47 0.01 -10.77 8.13
CA ASP A 47 -0.42 -12.15 8.37
C ASP A 47 0.79 -13.00 8.83
N GLY A 48 1.96 -12.85 8.18
CA GLY A 48 3.20 -13.53 8.55
C GLY A 48 3.72 -13.23 9.96
N TYR A 49 3.59 -11.99 10.43
CA TYR A 49 3.97 -11.64 11.81
C TYR A 49 2.91 -12.06 12.84
N LEU A 50 1.64 -11.96 12.49
CA LEU A 50 0.53 -12.19 13.41
C LEU A 50 0.25 -13.68 13.62
N MET A 51 0.44 -14.52 12.60
CA MET A 51 0.22 -15.97 12.69
C MET A 51 1.09 -16.67 13.74
N VAL A 52 2.20 -16.04 14.15
CA VAL A 52 3.10 -16.58 15.19
C VAL A 52 2.45 -16.52 16.58
N ARG A 53 1.55 -15.55 16.82
CA ARG A 53 0.98 -15.28 18.16
C ARG A 53 -0.55 -15.27 18.22
N TYR A 54 -1.22 -15.12 17.08
CA TYR A 54 -2.67 -14.97 16.99
C TYR A 54 -3.26 -16.00 16.03
N GLN A 55 -4.51 -16.41 16.30
CA GLN A 55 -5.29 -17.18 15.34
C GLN A 55 -5.88 -16.24 14.29
N LEU A 56 -5.58 -16.53 13.03
CA LEU A 56 -6.09 -15.83 11.87
C LEU A 56 -7.10 -16.71 11.13
N PRO A 57 -8.11 -16.12 10.45
CA PRO A 57 -8.37 -14.68 10.36
C PRO A 57 -9.00 -14.12 11.65
N PHE A 58 -8.74 -12.84 11.94
CA PHE A 58 -9.46 -12.16 13.03
C PHE A 58 -10.95 -12.00 12.70
N THR A 59 -11.80 -12.13 13.71
CA THR A 59 -13.24 -11.82 13.59
C THR A 59 -13.48 -10.31 13.44
N GLU A 60 -12.69 -9.51 14.14
CA GLU A 60 -12.61 -8.05 13.99
C GLU A 60 -11.15 -7.63 14.04
N THR A 61 -10.71 -6.84 13.06
CA THR A 61 -9.35 -6.32 13.00
C THR A 61 -9.14 -5.28 14.10
N PRO A 62 -8.20 -5.47 15.04
CA PRO A 62 -7.92 -4.46 16.06
C PRO A 62 -7.56 -3.10 15.43
N PRO A 63 -8.17 -1.99 15.89
CA PRO A 63 -7.96 -0.67 15.27
C PRO A 63 -6.51 -0.18 15.37
N LEU A 64 -5.72 -0.74 16.28
CA LEU A 64 -4.27 -0.46 16.41
C LEU A 64 -3.46 -0.98 15.21
N LEU A 65 -3.96 -1.97 14.47
CA LEU A 65 -3.27 -2.53 13.32
C LEU A 65 -3.38 -1.62 12.10
N LEU A 66 -4.45 -0.83 11.99
CA LEU A 66 -4.67 0.07 10.86
C LEU A 66 -3.54 1.11 10.66
N PRO A 67 -3.07 1.85 11.70
CA PRO A 67 -1.90 2.73 11.54
C PRO A 67 -0.64 2.00 11.08
N VAL A 68 -0.42 0.79 11.57
CA VAL A 68 0.77 -0.01 11.24
C VAL A 68 0.70 -0.45 9.79
N ALA A 69 -0.44 -1.04 9.40
CA ALA A 69 -0.72 -1.43 8.04
C ALA A 69 -0.54 -0.24 7.09
N ALA A 70 -1.16 0.91 7.40
CA ALA A 70 -1.10 2.10 6.55
C ALA A 70 0.34 2.59 6.28
N ASN A 71 1.21 2.55 7.29
CA ASN A 71 2.61 2.90 7.11
C ASN A 71 3.37 1.88 6.26
N ILE A 72 3.07 0.58 6.41
CA ILE A 72 3.67 -0.49 5.59
C ILE A 72 3.22 -0.34 4.12
N ALA A 73 1.93 -0.15 3.87
CA ALA A 73 1.38 0.06 2.52
C ALA A 73 2.02 1.28 1.86
N ARG A 74 2.14 2.39 2.59
CA ARG A 74 2.85 3.59 2.12
C ARG A 74 4.29 3.28 1.74
N HIS A 75 5.00 2.47 2.53
CA HIS A 75 6.37 2.06 2.20
C HIS A 75 6.45 1.26 0.89
N PHE A 76 5.52 0.33 0.67
CA PHE A 76 5.44 -0.42 -0.58
C PHE A 76 5.15 0.48 -1.79
N LEU A 77 4.27 1.47 -1.63
CA LEU A 77 3.98 2.45 -2.69
C LEU A 77 5.22 3.27 -3.08
N TYR A 78 6.03 3.71 -2.11
CA TYR A 78 7.30 4.38 -2.40
C TYR A 78 8.30 3.47 -3.12
N ALA A 79 8.35 2.18 -2.76
CA ALA A 79 9.24 1.22 -3.40
C ALA A 79 8.84 1.01 -4.88
N ASP A 80 7.54 0.83 -5.16
CA ASP A 80 7.02 0.67 -6.52
C ASP A 80 7.31 1.89 -7.40
N GLN A 81 7.04 3.11 -6.89
CA GLN A 81 7.35 4.34 -7.61
C GLN A 81 8.85 4.48 -7.92
N SER A 82 9.71 4.08 -6.98
CA SER A 82 11.16 4.12 -7.19
C SER A 82 11.60 3.16 -8.30
N VAL A 83 11.00 1.97 -8.39
CA VAL A 83 11.28 0.99 -9.45
C VAL A 83 10.84 1.54 -10.81
N LYS A 84 9.61 2.08 -10.91
CA LYS A 84 9.09 2.70 -12.14
C LYS A 84 10.02 3.81 -12.66
N LEU A 85 10.47 4.70 -11.76
CA LEU A 85 11.38 5.79 -12.13
C LEU A 85 12.74 5.30 -12.63
N VAL A 86 13.24 4.18 -12.11
CA VAL A 86 14.50 3.57 -12.57
C VAL A 86 14.33 2.96 -13.96
N GLU A 87 13.22 2.27 -14.20
CA GLU A 87 12.90 1.67 -15.51
C GLU A 87 12.75 2.73 -16.59
N GLU A 88 12.02 3.82 -16.32
CA GLU A 88 11.86 4.96 -17.24
C GLU A 88 13.22 5.58 -17.60
N ARG A 89 14.05 5.87 -16.59
CA ARG A 89 15.40 6.44 -16.83
C ARG A 89 16.31 5.51 -17.62
N TYR A 90 16.15 4.20 -17.49
CA TYR A 90 16.89 3.23 -18.27
C TYR A 90 16.45 3.23 -19.74
N GLN A 91 15.15 3.37 -20.00
CA GLN A 91 14.60 3.45 -21.36
C GLN A 91 14.99 4.75 -22.07
N ASP A 92 14.97 5.90 -21.37
CA ASP A 92 15.35 7.20 -21.94
C ASP A 92 16.84 7.33 -22.29
N ALA A 93 17.70 6.48 -21.72
CA ALA A 93 19.14 6.50 -21.94
C ALA A 93 19.61 5.68 -23.17
N GLY A 94 18.70 4.96 -23.84
CA GLY A 94 18.98 4.13 -25.01
C GLY A 94 18.59 4.78 -26.32
#